data_AF-A0A2D4SBI5-F1
#
_entry.id   AF-A0A2D4SBI5-F1
#
_cell.length_a   1.000
_cell.length_b   1.000
_cell.length_c   1.000
_cell.angle_alpha   90.00
_cell.angle_beta   90.00
_cell.angle_gamma   90.00
#
_symmetry.space_group_name_H-M   'P 1'
#
loop_
_entity.id
_entity.type
_entity.pdbx_description
1 polymer ?
#
loop_
_entity_poly.entity_id
_entity_poly.type
_entity_poly.pdbx_seq_one_letter_code
_entity_poly.pdbx_strand_id
1 'polypeptide(L)'
;MSWLNIFRSEKKSSAQMAKERLQVVVAHRRASRGDHPEYFPNLQRDLLKVLQKYIQVDDDAVQIGIERDGDLEVLELNITVPDK
;
A
#
# COMPACT_ATOMS: atom_id res chain seq x y z
N MET A 1 12.17 -11.99 11.88
CA MET A 1 11.31 -12.16 10.68
C MET A 1 9.85 -11.88 11.04
N SER A 2 9.47 -10.59 11.14
CA SER A 2 8.16 -10.13 11.66
C SER A 2 7.35 -9.34 10.62
N TRP A 3 7.48 -9.66 9.33
CA TRP A 3 6.72 -8.99 8.27
C TRP A 3 5.29 -9.55 8.13
N LEU A 4 5.07 -10.83 8.48
CA LEU A 4 3.74 -11.46 8.49
C LEU A 4 2.80 -10.92 9.57
N ASN A 5 3.32 -10.22 10.58
CA ASN A 5 2.51 -9.63 11.63
C ASN A 5 1.81 -8.32 11.19
N ILE A 6 2.23 -7.72 10.06
CA ILE A 6 1.59 -6.51 9.49
C ILE A 6 0.18 -6.85 8.97
N PHE A 7 0.02 -8.03 8.37
CA PHE A 7 -1.26 -8.50 7.82
C PHE A 7 -2.16 -9.17 8.86
N ARG A 8 -1.72 -9.36 10.10
CA ARG A 8 -2.52 -9.97 11.16
C ARG A 8 -3.50 -8.94 11.71
N SER A 9 -4.65 -8.83 11.04
CA SER A 9 -5.81 -8.09 11.54
C SER A 9 -6.24 -8.67 12.89
N GLU A 10 -6.14 -7.88 13.97
CA GLU A 10 -6.83 -8.17 15.22
C GLU A 10 -8.34 -8.30 14.93
N LYS A 11 -9.01 -9.25 15.59
CA LYS A 11 -10.44 -9.55 15.38
C LYS A 11 -11.28 -8.29 15.67
N LYS A 12 -11.71 -7.57 14.63
CA LYS A 12 -12.55 -6.37 14.79
C LYS A 12 -14.04 -6.66 14.51
N SER A 13 -14.85 -5.95 15.27
CA SER A 13 -16.32 -5.95 15.40
C SER A 13 -17.09 -6.00 14.06
N SER A 14 -18.31 -6.54 14.09
CA SER A 14 -19.24 -6.70 12.95
C SER A 14 -19.53 -5.42 12.16
N ALA A 15 -19.36 -4.24 12.77
CA ALA A 15 -19.47 -2.94 12.07
C ALA A 15 -18.30 -2.69 11.09
N GLN A 16 -17.19 -3.39 11.26
CA GLN A 16 -15.98 -3.27 10.45
C GLN A 16 -15.93 -4.29 9.30
N MET A 17 -16.83 -5.28 9.28
CA MET A 17 -17.01 -6.20 8.16
C MET A 17 -17.58 -5.54 6.91
N ALA A 18 -18.33 -4.44 7.08
CA ALA A 18 -18.95 -3.70 5.97
C ALA A 18 -17.88 -3.01 5.09
N LYS A 19 -16.87 -2.36 5.70
CA LYS A 19 -15.82 -1.67 4.94
C LYS A 19 -14.57 -2.51 4.81
N GLU A 20 -14.51 -3.32 3.75
CA GLU A 20 -13.29 -4.02 3.36
C GLU A 20 -12.18 -2.99 3.03
N ARG A 21 -10.97 -3.24 3.54
CA ARG A 21 -9.78 -2.40 3.28
C ARG A 21 -8.71 -3.26 2.63
N LEU A 22 -8.15 -2.76 1.54
CA LEU A 22 -7.03 -3.40 0.85
C LEU A 22 -5.74 -2.68 1.26
N GLN A 23 -4.82 -3.43 1.88
CA GLN A 23 -3.50 -2.95 2.28
C GLN A 23 -2.43 -3.57 1.37
N VAL A 24 -1.63 -2.73 0.72
CA VAL A 24 -0.53 -3.13 -0.15
C VAL A 24 0.76 -2.53 0.38
N VAL A 25 1.73 -3.37 0.72
CA VAL A 25 3.05 -2.94 1.21
C VAL A 25 4.12 -3.37 0.22
N VAL A 26 4.86 -2.41 -0.32
CA VAL A 26 5.98 -2.65 -1.23
C VAL A 26 7.26 -2.17 -0.57
N ALA A 27 8.12 -3.11 -0.18
CA ALA A 27 9.42 -2.81 0.40
C ALA A 27 10.52 -2.99 -0.66
N HIS A 28 11.31 -1.96 -0.90
CA HIS A 28 12.45 -1.96 -1.79
C HIS A 28 13.74 -1.69 -1.02
N ARG A 29 14.73 -2.57 -1.15
CA ARG A 29 16.07 -2.37 -0.58
C ARG A 29 16.99 -1.84 -1.68
N ARG A 30 17.54 -0.65 -1.48
CA ARG A 30 18.56 -0.06 -2.35
C ARG A 30 19.79 -0.97 -2.37
N ALA A 31 20.17 -1.43 -3.56
CA ALA A 31 21.34 -2.29 -3.72
C ALA A 31 22.65 -1.49 -3.79
N SER A 32 22.61 -0.17 -3.99
CA SER A 32 23.83 0.66 -4.16
C SER A 32 23.56 2.14 -3.91
N ARG A 33 24.49 2.81 -3.21
CA ARG A 33 24.56 4.28 -3.06
C ARG A 33 24.80 4.89 -4.46
N GLY A 34 23.76 5.31 -5.17
CA GLY A 34 24.00 6.04 -6.43
C GLY A 34 22.77 6.41 -7.24
N ASP A 35 21.78 5.52 -7.32
CA ASP A 35 20.60 5.77 -8.16
C ASP A 35 19.35 5.71 -7.30
N HIS A 36 18.65 6.84 -7.18
CA HIS A 36 17.26 6.82 -6.78
C HIS A 36 16.52 6.24 -7.99
N PRO A 37 15.95 5.03 -7.91
CA PRO A 37 15.35 4.48 -9.11
C PRO A 37 14.05 5.24 -9.37
N GLU A 38 14.06 6.04 -10.44
CA GLU A 38 12.92 6.82 -10.94
C GLU A 38 11.68 5.93 -11.23
N TYR A 39 11.81 4.60 -11.17
CA TYR A 39 10.69 3.69 -11.32
C TYR A 39 9.74 3.66 -10.12
N PHE A 40 10.16 4.04 -8.91
CA PHE A 40 9.30 3.86 -7.72
C PHE A 40 8.03 4.73 -7.77
N PRO A 41 8.12 6.03 -8.13
CA PRO A 41 6.94 6.85 -8.39
C PRO A 41 6.08 6.33 -9.55
N ASN A 42 6.71 5.73 -10.57
CA ASN A 42 6.00 5.16 -11.72
C ASN A 42 5.20 3.91 -11.32
N LEU A 43 5.82 3.03 -10.52
CA LEU A 43 5.19 1.82 -9.97
C LEU A 43 3.98 2.16 -9.10
N GLN A 44 4.11 3.20 -8.26
CA GLN A 44 2.99 3.71 -7.47
C GLN A 44 1.81 4.11 -8.37
N ARG A 45 2.07 4.90 -9.41
CA ARG A 45 1.03 5.39 -10.34
C ARG A 45 0.38 4.23 -11.11
N ASP A 46 1.17 3.26 -11.53
CA ASP A 46 0.66 2.10 -12.26
C ASP A 46 -0.14 1.16 -11.37
N LEU A 47 0.32 0.90 -10.14
CA LEU A 47 -0.44 0.13 -9.15
C LEU A 47 -1.78 0.80 -8.83
N LEU A 48 -1.78 2.13 -8.63
CA LEU A 48 -3.01 2.89 -8.40
C LEU A 48 -3.99 2.74 -9.57
N LYS A 49 -3.52 2.90 -10.81
CA LYS A 49 -4.35 2.73 -12.02
C LYS A 49 -4.90 1.31 -12.15
N VAL A 50 -4.08 0.31 -11.85
CA VAL A 50 -4.52 -1.09 -11.88
C VAL A 50 -5.60 -1.32 -10.83
N LEU A 51 -5.43 -0.79 -9.62
CA LEU A 51 -6.41 -0.93 -8.54
C LEU A 51 -7.72 -0.22 -8.87
N GLN A 52 -7.68 1.00 -9.42
CA GLN A 52 -8.84 1.73 -9.93
C GLN A 52 -9.61 0.99 -11.04
N LYS A 53 -8.93 0.14 -11.82
CA LYS A 53 -9.58 -0.68 -12.85
C LYS A 53 -10.47 -1.77 -12.26
N TYR A 54 -10.09 -2.33 -11.10
CA TYR A 54 -10.79 -3.46 -10.48
C TYR A 54 -11.67 -3.06 -9.29
N ILE A 55 -11.41 -1.89 -8.71
CA ILE A 55 -12.12 -1.36 -7.56
C ILE A 55 -12.53 0.07 -7.90
N GLN A 56 -13.83 0.38 -7.82
CA GLN A 56 -14.29 1.76 -7.90
C GLN A 56 -13.87 2.48 -6.62
N VAL A 57 -12.68 3.05 -6.64
CA VAL A 57 -12.12 3.84 -5.54
C VAL A 57 -11.95 5.26 -6.04
N ASP A 58 -12.52 6.19 -5.30
CA ASP A 58 -12.27 7.61 -5.50
C ASP A 58 -10.85 7.94 -5.02
N ASP A 59 -10.24 8.98 -5.58
CA ASP A 59 -8.85 9.36 -5.25
C ASP A 59 -8.66 9.72 -3.75
N ASP A 60 -9.74 10.10 -3.06
CA ASP A 60 -9.76 10.38 -1.61
C ASP A 60 -9.80 9.11 -0.74
N ALA A 61 -10.16 7.95 -1.31
CA ALA A 61 -10.21 6.66 -0.63
C ALA A 61 -8.83 5.99 -0.54
N VAL A 62 -7.80 6.58 -1.16
CA VAL A 62 -6.43 6.05 -1.23
C VAL A 62 -5.48 6.87 -0.35
N GLN A 63 -4.85 6.20 0.61
CA GLN A 63 -3.79 6.77 1.44
C GLN A 63 -2.45 6.14 1.06
N ILE A 64 -1.46 6.99 0.82
CA ILE A 64 -0.12 6.58 0.39
C ILE A 64 0.89 7.04 1.44
N GLY A 65 1.60 6.09 2.03
CA GLY A 65 2.71 6.32 2.96
C GLY A 65 4.03 5.90 2.33
N ILE A 66 5.07 6.71 2.49
CA ILE A 66 6.44 6.33 2.13
C ILE A 66 7.29 6.45 3.39
N GLU A 67 7.83 5.34 3.85
CA GLU A 67 8.80 5.29 4.94
C GLU A 67 10.18 4.96 4.38
N ARG A 68 11.19 5.73 4.79
CA ARG A 68 12.58 5.55 4.36
C ARG A 68 13.42 5.30 5.60
N ASP A 69 13.99 4.11 5.69
CA ASP A 69 14.90 3.71 6.78
C ASP A 69 16.21 3.18 6.20
N GLY A 70 17.27 3.99 6.29
CA GLY A 70 18.58 3.66 5.74
C GLY A 70 18.49 3.30 4.26
N ASP A 71 18.81 2.06 3.90
CA ASP A 71 18.73 1.54 2.52
C ASP A 71 17.37 0.92 2.16
N LEU A 72 16.39 0.96 3.06
CA LEU A 72 15.05 0.42 2.84
C LEU A 72 14.05 1.56 2.57
N GLU A 73 13.31 1.44 1.48
CA GLU A 73 12.16 2.30 1.17
C GLU A 73 10.90 1.42 1.18
N VAL A 74 9.91 1.80 1.98
CA VAL A 74 8.64 1.09 2.14
C VAL A 74 7.53 2.00 1.64
N LEU A 75 6.80 1.55 0.63
CA LEU A 75 5.57 2.17 0.15
C LEU A 75 4.40 1.40 0.76
N GLU A 76 3.53 2.12 1.45
CA GLU A 76 2.28 1.61 1.97
C GLU A 76 1.11 2.26 1.22
N LEU A 77 0.28 1.43 0.58
CA LEU A 77 -0.98 1.83 -0.02
C LEU A 77 -2.12 1.27 0.82
N ASN A 78 -2.94 2.17 1.35
CA ASN A 78 -4.12 1.86 2.13
C ASN A 78 -5.36 2.33 1.36
N ILE A 79 -6.17 1.39 0.88
CA ILE A 79 -7.35 1.68 0.07
C ILE A 79 -8.60 1.23 0.82
N THR A 80 -9.56 2.14 0.94
CA THR A 80 -10.89 1.79 1.46
C THR A 80 -11.77 1.38 0.30
N VAL A 81 -12.22 0.13 0.28
CA VAL A 81 -13.16 -0.36 -0.72
C VAL A 81 -14.57 0.07 -0.29
N PRO A 82 -15.33 0.78 -1.13
CA PRO A 82 -16.72 1.07 -0.82
C PRO A 82 -17.53 -0.24 -0.85
N ASP A 83 -18.42 -0.38 0.13
CA ASP A 83 -19.48 -1.39 0.09
C ASP A 83 -20.39 -1.05 -1.10
N LYS A 84 -20.77 -2.07 -1.88
CA LYS A 84 -21.69 -1.91 -3.02
C LYS A 84 -23.02 -1.27 -2.63
#